data_AF-A0A1G9DV23-F1
#
_entry.id   AF-A0A1G9DV23-F1
#
_cell.length_a   1.000
_cell.length_b   1.000
_cell.length_c   1.000
_cell.angle_alpha   90.00
_cell.angle_beta   90.00
_cell.angle_gamma   90.00
#
_symmetry.space_group_name_H-M   'P 1'
#
loop_
_entity.id
_entity.type
_entity.pdbx_description
1 polymer ?
#
loop_
_entity_poly.entity_id
_entity_poly.type
_entity_poly.pdbx_seq_one_letter_code
_entity_poly.pdbx_strand_id
1 'polypeptide(L)'
;MSIKFRLVLSYIAMLLVPIVLTIIVGIFAGAYYIVAGSIIKPLNKLKDSANKIREGELDFEIKFNAKDEIGELSYAFEEMRKRLKNSIGIQVQYEENRKELFSNISHDLKTPITTI
;
A
#
# COMPACT_ATOMS: atom_id res chain seq x y z
N MET A 1 63.76 -9.94 2.18
CA MET A 1 62.59 -10.70 1.67
C MET A 1 62.83 -11.00 0.20
N SER A 2 62.82 -12.28 -0.22
CA SER A 2 63.23 -12.64 -1.59
C SER A 2 62.24 -12.12 -2.64
N ILE A 3 62.73 -11.72 -3.83
CA ILE A 3 61.89 -11.29 -4.97
C ILE A 3 60.76 -12.30 -5.27
N LYS A 4 61.08 -13.60 -5.14
CA LYS A 4 60.14 -14.70 -5.35
C LYS A 4 58.94 -14.64 -4.39
N PHE A 5 59.17 -14.25 -3.13
CA PHE A 5 58.09 -14.13 -2.14
C PHE A 5 57.09 -13.02 -2.52
N ARG A 6 57.57 -11.86 -2.98
CA ARG A 6 56.70 -10.75 -3.40
C ARG A 6 55.86 -11.11 -4.63
N LEU A 7 56.44 -11.85 -5.59
CA LEU A 7 55.73 -12.30 -6.79
C LEU A 7 54.61 -13.29 -6.45
N VAL A 8 54.88 -14.26 -5.57
CA VAL A 8 53.85 -15.24 -5.13
C VAL A 8 52.72 -14.54 -4.38
N LEU A 9 53.03 -13.60 -3.49
CA LEU A 9 52.01 -12.85 -2.75
C LEU A 9 51.14 -12.00 -3.70
N SER A 10 51.76 -11.33 -4.68
CA SER A 10 51.04 -10.55 -5.69
C SER A 10 50.12 -11.43 -6.54
N TYR A 11 50.56 -12.63 -6.90
CA TYR A 11 49.76 -13.56 -7.70
C TYR A 11 48.55 -14.08 -6.92
N ILE A 12 48.73 -14.43 -5.64
CA ILE A 12 47.63 -14.85 -4.76
C ILE A 12 46.62 -13.71 -4.58
N ALA A 13 47.09 -12.49 -4.34
CA ALA A 13 46.21 -11.32 -4.20
C ALA A 13 45.41 -11.04 -5.48
N MET A 14 46.04 -11.14 -6.66
CA MET A 14 45.40 -10.97 -7.95
C MET A 14 44.26 -11.98 -8.19
N LEU A 15 44.37 -13.20 -7.66
CA LEU A 15 43.31 -14.21 -7.75
C LEU A 15 42.23 -14.04 -6.68
N LEU A 16 42.60 -13.70 -5.44
CA LEU A 16 41.64 -13.63 -4.32
C LEU A 16 40.77 -12.38 -4.33
N VAL A 17 41.33 -11.21 -4.67
CA VAL A 17 40.59 -9.93 -4.68
C VAL A 17 39.32 -9.97 -5.54
N PRO A 18 39.35 -10.41 -6.82
CA PRO A 18 38.13 -10.43 -7.64
C PRO A 18 37.08 -11.42 -7.12
N ILE A 19 37.50 -12.54 -6.52
CA ILE A 19 36.59 -13.52 -5.91
C ILE A 19 35.84 -12.87 -4.74
N VAL A 20 36.57 -12.22 -3.84
CA VAL A 20 35.98 -11.53 -2.68
C VAL A 20 35.02 -10.43 -3.14
N LEU A 21 35.41 -9.62 -4.13
CA LEU A 21 34.55 -8.56 -4.67
C LEU A 21 33.27 -9.14 -5.29
N THR A 22 33.37 -10.24 -6.03
CA THR A 22 32.20 -10.89 -6.65
C THR A 22 31.22 -11.39 -5.58
N ILE A 23 31.73 -11.99 -4.49
CA ILE A 23 30.89 -12.45 -3.37
C ILE A 23 30.20 -11.26 -2.71
N ILE A 24 30.92 -10.17 -2.45
CA ILE A 24 30.37 -8.96 -1.84
C ILE A 24 29.24 -8.39 -2.70
N VAL A 25 29.48 -8.21 -4.00
CA VAL A 25 28.46 -7.71 -4.94
C VAL A 25 27.25 -8.64 -4.99
N GLY A 26 27.47 -9.96 -4.98
CA GLY A 26 26.39 -10.95 -4.94
C GLY A 26 25.51 -10.83 -3.70
N ILE A 27 26.11 -10.64 -2.51
CA ILE A 27 25.37 -10.44 -1.26
C ILE A 27 24.52 -9.17 -1.33
N PHE A 28 25.10 -8.05 -1.77
CA PHE A 28 24.37 -6.79 -1.89
C PHE A 28 23.23 -6.86 -2.92
N ALA A 29 23.47 -7.48 -4.08
CA ALA A 29 22.45 -7.67 -5.09
C ALA A 29 21.29 -8.56 -4.59
N GLY A 30 21.60 -9.64 -3.86
CA GLY A 30 20.61 -10.50 -3.24
C GLY A 30 19.77 -9.79 -2.18
N ALA A 31 20.43 -9.04 -1.28
CA ALA A 31 19.75 -8.24 -0.27
C ALA A 31 18.83 -7.17 -0.90
N TYR A 32 19.31 -6.49 -1.94
CA TYR A 32 18.51 -5.51 -2.69
C TYR A 32 17.25 -6.15 -3.28
N TYR A 33 17.38 -7.32 -3.92
CA TYR A 33 16.24 -8.02 -4.52
C TYR A 33 15.19 -8.41 -3.48
N ILE A 34 15.62 -8.89 -2.31
CA ILE A 34 14.73 -9.23 -1.20
C ILE A 34 13.99 -7.97 -0.72
N VAL A 35 14.70 -6.90 -0.37
CA VAL A 35 14.10 -5.66 0.14
C VAL A 35 13.15 -5.03 -0.88
N ALA A 36 13.52 -5.04 -2.17
CA ALA A 36 12.68 -4.53 -3.23
C ALA A 36 11.34 -5.30 -3.32
N GLY A 37 11.38 -6.62 -3.16
CA GLY A 37 10.22 -7.49 -3.22
C GLY A 37 9.34 -7.46 -1.97
N SER A 38 9.94 -7.51 -0.78
CA SER A 38 9.21 -7.65 0.49
C SER A 38 8.78 -6.33 1.11
N ILE A 39 9.49 -5.22 0.83
CA ILE A 39 9.21 -3.93 1.49
C ILE A 39 8.81 -2.87 0.46
N ILE A 40 9.66 -2.61 -0.54
CA ILE A 40 9.45 -1.47 -1.46
C ILE A 40 8.20 -1.67 -2.32
N LYS A 41 8.02 -2.86 -2.88
CA LYS A 41 6.87 -3.16 -3.75
C LYS A 41 5.53 -3.05 -3.00
N PRO A 42 5.36 -3.62 -1.79
CA PRO A 42 4.13 -3.40 -1.01
C PRO A 42 3.90 -1.94 -0.61
N LEU A 43 4.93 -1.21 -0.20
CA LEU A 43 4.80 0.21 0.15
C LEU A 43 4.32 1.06 -1.03
N ASN A 44 4.84 0.80 -2.24
CA ASN A 44 4.35 1.48 -3.44
C ASN A 44 2.87 1.14 -3.73
N LYS A 45 2.43 -0.10 -3.52
CA LYS A 45 1.01 -0.46 -3.65
C LYS A 45 0.13 0.28 -2.64
N LEU A 46 0.58 0.43 -1.39
CA LEU A 46 -0.13 1.21 -0.37
C LEU A 46 -0.21 2.70 -0.76
N LYS A 47 0.90 3.27 -1.27
CA LYS A 47 0.92 4.64 -1.79
C LYS A 47 -0.10 4.83 -2.92
N ASP A 48 -0.13 3.92 -3.89
CA ASP A 48 -1.06 4.02 -5.01
C ASP A 48 -2.51 3.85 -4.54
N SER A 49 -2.75 2.96 -3.57
CA SER A 49 -4.06 2.79 -2.93
C SER A 49 -4.49 4.04 -2.17
N ALA A 50 -3.57 4.70 -1.47
CA ALA A 50 -3.83 5.97 -0.79
C ALA A 50 -4.20 7.08 -1.78
N ASN A 51 -3.56 7.13 -2.95
CA ASN A 51 -3.92 8.09 -4.00
C ASN A 51 -5.33 7.85 -4.54
N LYS A 52 -5.72 6.60 -4.76
CA LYS A 52 -7.11 6.25 -5.15
C LYS A 52 -8.12 6.69 -4.10
N ILE A 53 -7.85 6.40 -2.83
CA ILE A 53 -8.69 6.83 -1.70
C ILE A 53 -8.83 8.35 -1.69
N ARG A 54 -7.72 9.08 -1.88
CA ARG A 54 -7.69 10.55 -1.95
C ARG A 54 -8.56 11.09 -3.10
N GLU A 55 -8.65 10.37 -4.21
CA GLU A 55 -9.47 10.71 -5.38
C GLU A 55 -10.94 10.29 -5.21
N GLY A 56 -11.30 9.68 -4.07
CA GLY A 56 -12.66 9.20 -3.78
C GLY A 56 -12.97 7.84 -4.38
N GLU A 57 -12.02 7.22 -5.08
CA GLU A 57 -12.15 5.86 -5.57
C GLU A 57 -12.01 4.90 -4.38
N LEU A 58 -13.13 4.31 -3.95
CA LEU A 58 -13.15 3.34 -2.86
C LEU A 58 -13.62 1.96 -3.32
N ASP A 59 -13.91 1.76 -4.60
CA ASP A 59 -14.37 0.47 -5.10
C ASP A 59 -13.23 -0.42 -5.62
N PHE A 60 -12.28 -0.68 -4.74
CA PHE A 60 -11.15 -1.57 -5.01
C PHE A 60 -10.77 -2.34 -3.75
N GLU A 61 -9.95 -3.38 -3.90
CA GLU A 61 -9.47 -4.19 -2.78
C GLU A 61 -7.94 -4.14 -2.71
N ILE A 62 -7.46 -3.98 -1.50
CA ILE A 62 -6.03 -3.94 -1.20
C ILE A 62 -5.58 -5.36 -0.78
N LYS A 63 -5.11 -6.15 -1.75
CA LYS A 63 -4.69 -7.55 -1.53
C LYS A 63 -3.20 -7.66 -1.18
N PHE A 64 -2.92 -8.23 0.00
CA PHE A 64 -1.58 -8.55 0.45
C PHE A 64 -1.54 -9.95 1.08
N ASN A 65 -0.50 -10.71 0.74
CA ASN A 65 -0.28 -12.08 1.21
C ASN A 65 0.92 -12.20 2.17
N ALA A 66 1.45 -11.06 2.64
CA ALA A 66 2.58 -11.04 3.56
C ALA A 66 2.08 -11.28 5.00
N LYS A 67 2.84 -12.05 5.78
CA LYS A 67 2.56 -12.37 7.20
C LYS A 67 3.51 -11.63 8.15
N ASP A 68 4.18 -10.61 7.64
CA ASP A 68 5.08 -9.73 8.37
C ASP A 68 4.36 -8.42 8.76
N GLU A 69 5.10 -7.48 9.33
CA GLU A 69 4.61 -6.17 9.76
C GLU A 69 4.03 -5.36 8.59
N ILE A 70 4.54 -5.58 7.36
CA ILE A 70 4.01 -4.93 6.15
C ILE A 70 2.64 -5.53 5.79
N GLY A 71 2.46 -6.83 5.98
CA GLY A 71 1.17 -7.49 5.91
C GLY A 71 0.16 -6.92 6.91
N GLU A 72 0.53 -6.81 8.18
CA GLU A 72 -0.33 -6.25 9.22
C GLU A 72 -0.76 -4.80 8.92
N LEU A 73 0.21 -3.94 8.54
CA LEU A 73 -0.06 -2.57 8.09
C LEU A 73 -1.06 -2.55 6.93
N SER A 74 -0.89 -3.47 6.00
CA SER A 74 -1.76 -3.58 4.83
C SER A 74 -3.19 -3.96 5.17
N TYR A 75 -3.38 -4.90 6.12
CA TYR A 75 -4.71 -5.25 6.61
C TYR A 75 -5.39 -4.08 7.31
N ALA A 76 -4.66 -3.36 8.18
CA ALA A 76 -5.18 -2.17 8.83
C ALA A 76 -5.57 -1.08 7.81
N PHE A 77 -4.77 -0.91 6.76
CA PHE A 77 -5.03 0.06 5.70
C PHE A 77 -6.28 -0.30 4.86
N GLU A 78 -6.47 -1.58 4.54
CA GLU A 78 -7.69 -2.06 3.87
C GLU A 78 -8.93 -1.87 4.77
N GLU A 79 -8.79 -2.11 6.08
CA GLU A 79 -9.88 -1.86 7.03
C GLU A 79 -10.27 -0.38 7.07
N MET A 80 -9.30 0.54 7.09
CA MET A 80 -9.56 1.98 7.02
C MET A 80 -10.32 2.36 5.74
N ARG A 81 -9.90 1.83 4.58
CA ARG A 81 -10.58 2.05 3.29
C ARG A 81 -12.04 1.56 3.34
N LYS A 82 -12.28 0.35 3.87
CA LYS A 82 -13.63 -0.22 4.00
C LYS A 82 -14.51 0.63 4.92
N ARG A 83 -13.98 1.03 6.08
CA ARG A 83 -14.69 1.90 7.03
C ARG A 83 -15.06 3.23 6.38
N LEU A 84 -14.14 3.85 5.65
CA LEU A 84 -14.41 5.09 4.91
C LEU A 84 -15.51 4.91 3.86
N LYS A 85 -15.45 3.85 3.05
CA LYS A 85 -16.50 3.52 2.05
C LYS A 85 -17.87 3.37 2.71
N ASN A 86 -17.92 2.65 3.83
CA ASN A 86 -19.15 2.43 4.57
C ASN A 86 -19.71 3.73 5.16
N SER A 87 -18.87 4.57 5.77
CA SER A 87 -19.29 5.86 6.32
C SER A 87 -19.89 6.78 5.26
N ILE A 88 -19.30 6.83 4.07
CA ILE A 88 -19.85 7.60 2.94
C ILE A 88 -21.19 7.02 2.50
N GLY A 89 -21.31 5.70 2.35
CA GLY A 89 -22.57 5.06 1.98
C GLY A 89 -23.69 5.33 2.99
N ILE A 90 -23.39 5.28 4.28
CA ILE A 90 -24.32 5.63 5.35
C ILE A 90 -24.75 7.10 5.25
N GLN A 91 -23.82 8.01 4.96
CA GLN A 91 -24.14 9.43 4.81
C GLN A 91 -25.10 9.69 3.64
N VAL A 92 -24.88 9.03 2.50
CA VAL A 92 -25.77 9.12 1.34
C VAL A 92 -27.18 8.64 1.69
N GLN A 93 -27.30 7.48 2.34
CA GLN A 93 -28.58 6.94 2.82
C GLN A 93 -29.32 7.91 3.76
N TYR A 94 -28.61 8.55 4.69
CA TYR A 94 -29.21 9.56 5.57
C TYR A 94 -29.75 10.77 4.80
N GLU A 95 -29.06 11.21 3.74
CA GLU A 95 -29.54 12.31 2.92
C GLU A 95 -30.78 11.94 2.10
N GLU A 96 -30.86 10.72 1.59
CA GLU A 96 -32.03 10.19 0.88
C GLU A 96 -33.24 10.12 1.80
N ASN A 97 -33.09 9.50 2.98
CA ASN A 97 -34.16 9.41 3.99
C ASN A 97 -34.64 10.80 4.43
N ARG A 98 -33.72 11.76 4.57
CA ARG A 98 -34.07 13.14 4.90
C ARG A 98 -34.91 13.79 3.80
N LYS A 99 -34.54 13.61 2.53
CA LYS A 99 -35.30 14.13 1.37
C LYS A 99 -36.69 13.51 1.29
N GLU A 100 -36.80 12.20 1.51
CA GLU A 100 -38.08 11.48 1.54
C GLU A 100 -38.99 12.02 2.64
N LEU A 101 -38.46 12.20 3.86
CA LEU A 101 -39.21 12.79 4.98
C LEU A 101 -39.77 14.18 4.64
N PHE A 102 -38.95 15.07 4.07
CA PHE A 102 -39.41 16.40 3.66
C PHE A 102 -40.45 16.35 2.55
N SER A 103 -40.32 15.41 1.61
CA SER A 103 -41.30 15.19 0.55
C SER A 103 -42.63 14.73 1.13
N ASN A 104 -42.63 13.78 2.06
CA ASN A 104 -43.82 13.27 2.71
C ASN A 104 -44.54 14.36 3.52
N ILE A 105 -43.80 15.15 4.31
CA ILE A 105 -44.36 16.31 5.03
C ILE A 105 -44.98 17.32 4.06
N SER A 106 -44.30 17.63 2.96
CA SER A 106 -44.81 18.60 1.97
C SER A 106 -46.09 18.11 1.28
N HIS A 107 -46.17 16.81 1.01
CA HIS A 107 -47.36 16.16 0.45
C HIS A 107 -48.55 16.23 1.42
N ASP A 108 -48.31 15.92 2.70
CA ASP A 108 -49.35 15.92 3.73
C ASP A 108 -49.83 17.32 4.11
N LEU A 109 -48.98 18.35 3.99
CA LEU A 109 -49.37 19.77 4.18
C LEU A 109 -50.16 20.35 3.00
N LYS A 110 -49.95 19.85 1.78
CA LYS A 110 -50.66 20.33 0.58
C LYS A 110 -52.14 19.92 0.60
N THR A 111 -52.45 18.76 1.16
CA THR A 111 -53.80 18.15 1.18
C THR A 111 -54.84 18.94 2.00
N PRO A 112 -54.54 19.47 3.21
CA PRO A 112 -55.50 20.28 3.97
C PRO A 112 -55.63 21.73 3.49
N ILE A 113 -54.60 22.35 2.88
CA ILE A 113 -54.66 23.77 2.45
C ILE A 113 -55.49 23.97 1.17
N THR A 114 -55.77 22.90 0.41
CA THR A 114 -56.66 22.95 -0.76
C THR A 114 -58.14 22.71 -0.45
N THR A 115 -58.52 22.47 0.80
CA THR A 115 -59.92 22.18 1.20
C THR A 115 -60.59 23.36 1.94
N ILE A 116 -60.00 24.56 1.91
CA ILE A 116 -60.61 25.81 2.43
C ILE A 116 -60.76 26.81 1.28
#